data_AF-A0A847QH50-F1
#
_entry.id   AF-A0A847QH50-F1
#
_cell.length_a   1.000
_cell.length_b   1.000
_cell.length_c   1.000
_cell.angle_alpha   90.00
_cell.angle_beta   90.00
_cell.angle_gamma   90.00
#
_symmetry.space_group_name_H-M   'P 1'
#
loop_
_entity.id
_entity.type
_entity.pdbx_description
1 polymer ?
#
loop_
_entity_poly.entity_id
_entity_poly.type
_entity_poly.pdbx_seq_one_letter_code
_entity_poly.pdbx_strand_id
1 'polypeptide(L)'
;MLESQAVSLEELVAPLSKGSVFLLVEVLDAETCDQMDVALTIIKGIDIKSDLTSDVFDGLLSHGYLTAKSNLSEEMIIKGSQIIDFFRQKKLRTSAKAYLFIDGKCVENSGDSLASSYDMLEELQIPKYLEFAG
;
A
#
# COMPACT_ATOMS: atom_id res chain seq x y z
N MET A 1 -22.07 21.12 -23.52
CA MET A 1 -20.89 20.29 -23.86
C MET A 1 -20.18 20.00 -22.54
N LEU A 2 -19.99 18.73 -22.20
CA LEU A 2 -19.17 18.36 -21.03
C LEU A 2 -17.73 18.34 -21.50
N GLU A 3 -16.91 19.24 -20.96
CA GLU A 3 -15.46 19.19 -21.17
C GLU A 3 -14.92 18.06 -20.29
N SER A 4 -14.47 16.99 -20.91
CA SER A 4 -13.77 15.91 -20.22
C SER A 4 -12.30 16.28 -20.08
N GLN A 5 -11.85 16.54 -18.86
CA GLN A 5 -10.44 16.70 -18.54
C GLN A 5 -9.91 15.41 -17.92
N ALA A 6 -8.79 14.90 -18.42
CA ALA A 6 -8.08 13.81 -17.76
C ALA A 6 -7.44 14.33 -16.47
N VAL A 7 -7.71 13.65 -15.36
CA VAL A 7 -7.21 13.99 -14.02
C VAL A 7 -6.44 12.79 -13.48
N SER A 8 -5.35 13.03 -12.77
CA SER A 8 -4.58 11.95 -12.16
C SER A 8 -5.38 11.26 -11.05
N LEU A 9 -5.09 9.98 -10.80
CA LEU A 9 -5.70 9.23 -9.71
C LEU A 9 -5.45 9.91 -8.36
N GLU A 10 -4.25 10.46 -8.17
CA GLU A 10 -3.84 11.16 -6.97
C GLU A 10 -4.73 12.40 -6.71
N GLU A 11 -4.99 13.21 -7.73
CA GLU A 11 -5.86 14.39 -7.63
C GLU A 11 -7.32 14.02 -7.36
N LEU A 12 -7.80 12.90 -7.91
CA LEU A 12 -9.16 12.41 -7.69
C LEU A 12 -9.37 11.89 -6.26
N VAL A 13 -8.38 11.17 -5.72
CA VAL A 13 -8.49 10.48 -4.44
C VAL A 13 -8.10 11.37 -3.25
N ALA A 14 -7.14 12.28 -3.44
CA ALA A 14 -6.62 13.11 -2.37
C ALA A 14 -7.70 13.79 -1.51
N PRO A 15 -8.79 14.38 -2.05
CA PRO A 15 -9.86 14.98 -1.25
C PRO A 15 -10.52 14.04 -0.23
N LEU A 16 -10.55 12.72 -0.49
CA LEU A 16 -11.15 11.71 0.40
C LEU A 16 -10.38 11.52 1.71
N SER A 17 -9.10 11.94 1.71
CA SER A 17 -8.21 11.86 2.86
C SER A 17 -8.28 13.08 3.80
N LYS A 18 -9.10 14.09 3.51
CA LYS A 18 -9.20 15.30 4.34
C LYS A 18 -9.49 14.96 5.81
N GLY A 19 -8.65 15.46 6.71
CA GLY A 19 -8.72 15.19 8.16
C GLY A 19 -8.32 13.76 8.58
N SER A 20 -7.65 13.00 7.72
CA SER A 20 -7.32 11.58 7.96
C SER A 20 -5.99 11.17 7.35
N VAL A 21 -5.52 10.00 7.75
CA VAL A 21 -4.54 9.22 7.00
C VAL A 21 -5.32 8.22 6.15
N PHE A 22 -5.04 8.18 4.86
CA PHE A 22 -5.69 7.31 3.90
C PHE A 22 -4.66 6.59 3.04
N LEU A 23 -4.78 5.28 2.96
CA LEU A 23 -3.96 4.41 2.13
C LEU A 23 -4.82 3.84 1.02
N LEU A 24 -4.28 3.84 -0.19
CA LEU A 24 -4.82 3.16 -1.35
C LEU A 24 -3.76 2.21 -1.87
N VAL A 25 -4.12 0.95 -2.10
CA VAL A 25 -3.29 0.00 -2.82
C VAL A 25 -4.05 -0.42 -4.06
N GLU A 26 -3.46 -0.15 -5.21
CA GLU A 26 -3.94 -0.46 -6.54
C GLU A 26 -3.24 -1.72 -7.06
N VAL A 27 -4.00 -2.68 -7.58
CA VAL A 27 -3.45 -3.83 -8.30
C VAL A 27 -3.07 -3.39 -9.71
N LEU A 28 -1.81 -3.59 -10.09
CA LEU A 28 -1.30 -3.26 -11.42
C LEU A 28 -1.43 -4.44 -12.40
N ASP A 29 -1.29 -5.66 -11.88
CA ASP A 29 -1.38 -6.89 -12.65
C ASP A 29 -2.31 -7.88 -11.95
N ALA A 30 -3.51 -8.03 -12.49
CA ALA A 30 -4.54 -8.92 -11.97
C ALA A 30 -4.13 -10.39 -12.06
N GLU A 31 -3.44 -10.81 -13.13
CA GLU A 31 -3.02 -12.21 -13.31
C GLU A 31 -1.99 -12.62 -12.26
N THR A 32 -1.07 -11.70 -11.95
CA THR A 32 -0.09 -11.93 -10.87
C THR A 32 -0.75 -11.86 -9.49
N CYS A 33 -1.75 -11.01 -9.29
CA CYS A 33 -2.47 -10.91 -8.01
C CYS A 33 -3.46 -12.07 -7.77
N ASP A 34 -3.93 -12.76 -8.81
CA ASP A 34 -4.71 -14.02 -8.67
C ASP A 34 -3.88 -15.14 -8.04
N GLN A 35 -2.55 -15.01 -7.98
CA GLN A 35 -1.72 -15.90 -7.19
C GLN A 35 -1.97 -15.65 -5.71
N MET A 36 -2.52 -16.65 -5.02
CA MET A 36 -2.90 -16.54 -3.61
C MET A 36 -1.78 -16.01 -2.71
N ASP A 37 -0.52 -16.40 -2.96
CA ASP A 37 0.64 -15.90 -2.20
C ASP A 37 0.86 -14.39 -2.36
N VAL A 38 0.63 -13.85 -3.57
CA VAL A 38 0.78 -12.42 -3.87
C VAL A 38 -0.35 -11.63 -3.24
N ALA A 39 -1.60 -12.04 -3.45
CA ALA A 39 -2.76 -11.39 -2.83
C ALA A 39 -2.67 -11.39 -1.29
N LEU A 40 -2.29 -12.52 -0.69
CA LEU A 40 -2.06 -12.59 0.76
C LEU A 40 -0.93 -11.68 1.22
N THR A 41 0.14 -11.55 0.43
CA THR A 41 1.24 -10.63 0.74
C THR A 41 0.78 -9.17 0.68
N ILE A 42 -0.04 -8.80 -0.31
CA ILE A 42 -0.63 -7.46 -0.42
C ILE A 42 -1.51 -7.15 0.80
N ILE A 43 -2.41 -8.07 1.16
CA ILE A 43 -3.33 -7.86 2.29
C ILE A 43 -2.56 -7.70 3.61
N LYS A 44 -1.56 -8.56 3.84
CA LYS A 44 -0.66 -8.45 5.01
C LYS A 44 0.13 -7.15 5.04
N GLY A 45 0.49 -6.62 3.86
CA GLY A 45 1.18 -5.34 3.74
C GLY A 45 0.33 -4.17 4.24
N ILE A 46 -0.98 -4.17 3.96
CA ILE A 46 -1.90 -3.12 4.42
C ILE A 46 -2.25 -3.30 5.91
N ASP A 47 -2.40 -4.54 6.35
CA ASP A 47 -2.82 -4.88 7.70
C ASP A 47 -1.67 -5.48 8.52
N ILE A 48 -0.70 -4.63 8.86
CA ILE A 48 0.42 -4.99 9.74
C ILE A 48 -0.15 -5.28 11.15
N LYS A 49 -0.63 -6.51 11.33
CA LYS A 49 -1.24 -7.18 12.51
C LYS A 49 -2.78 -7.24 12.58
N SER A 50 -3.47 -7.91 11.65
CA SER A 50 -4.67 -8.69 12.02
C SER A 50 -5.09 -9.76 11.00
N ASP A 51 -5.99 -10.65 11.48
CA ASP A 51 -6.50 -11.82 10.81
C ASP A 51 -7.16 -11.52 9.47
N LEU A 52 -6.76 -12.30 8.46
CA LEU A 52 -7.36 -12.31 7.12
C LEU A 52 -8.85 -12.67 7.22
N THR A 53 -9.72 -11.71 6.93
CA THR A 53 -11.13 -12.02 6.64
C THR A 53 -11.25 -12.37 5.15
N SER A 54 -12.00 -13.42 4.81
CA SER A 54 -12.25 -13.83 3.42
C SER A 54 -12.74 -12.67 2.55
N ASP A 55 -13.51 -11.77 3.16
CA ASP A 55 -14.16 -10.65 2.47
C ASP A 55 -13.15 -9.62 1.95
N VAL A 56 -12.00 -9.46 2.60
CA VAL A 56 -10.93 -8.54 2.13
C VAL A 56 -10.19 -9.12 0.94
N PHE A 57 -10.00 -10.44 0.91
CA PHE A 57 -9.38 -11.13 -0.21
C PHE A 57 -10.27 -11.06 -1.46
N ASP A 58 -11.56 -11.41 -1.31
CA ASP A 58 -12.53 -11.32 -2.39
C ASP A 58 -12.71 -9.87 -2.86
N GLY A 59 -12.66 -8.91 -1.93
CA GLY A 59 -12.67 -7.48 -2.22
C GLY A 59 -11.49 -7.02 -3.09
N LEU A 60 -10.28 -7.47 -2.79
CA LEU A 60 -9.08 -7.15 -3.57
C LEU A 60 -9.18 -7.67 -5.02
N LEU A 61 -9.58 -8.94 -5.18
CA LEU A 61 -9.68 -9.57 -6.50
C LEU A 61 -10.81 -8.98 -7.35
N SER A 62 -11.94 -8.63 -6.73
CA SER A 62 -13.11 -8.09 -7.45
C SER A 62 -12.97 -6.62 -7.83
N HIS A 63 -12.37 -5.79 -6.97
CA HIS A 63 -12.29 -4.34 -7.20
C HIS A 63 -10.94 -3.91 -7.78
N GLY A 64 -9.89 -4.72 -7.64
CA GLY A 64 -8.53 -4.36 -8.08
C GLY A 64 -7.87 -3.30 -7.20
N TYR A 65 -8.47 -2.96 -6.06
CA TYR A 65 -7.87 -2.04 -5.10
C TYR A 65 -8.30 -2.35 -3.67
N LEU A 66 -7.50 -1.89 -2.71
CA LEU A 66 -7.79 -1.88 -1.28
C LEU A 66 -7.57 -0.50 -0.71
N THR A 67 -8.39 -0.13 0.26
CA THR A 67 -8.27 1.16 0.95
C THR A 67 -8.28 0.97 2.45
N ALA A 68 -7.43 1.71 3.15
CA ALA A 68 -7.46 1.80 4.61
C ALA A 68 -7.53 3.27 5.02
N LYS A 69 -8.35 3.59 6.02
CA LYS A 69 -8.53 4.95 6.51
C LYS A 69 -8.46 4.98 8.03
N SER A 70 -7.76 5.97 8.57
CA SER A 70 -7.68 6.19 10.01
C SER A 70 -7.67 7.67 10.37
N ASN A 71 -7.81 7.95 11.67
CA ASN A 71 -7.64 9.29 12.20
C ASN A 71 -6.20 9.78 11.98
N LEU A 72 -6.05 11.10 11.90
CA LEU A 72 -4.74 11.74 11.78
C LEU A 72 -3.99 11.63 13.11
N SER A 73 -2.92 10.83 13.13
CA SER A 73 -1.98 10.72 14.24
C SER A 73 -0.59 10.42 13.72
N GLU A 74 0.45 10.82 14.47
CA GLU A 74 1.85 10.54 14.10
C GLU A 74 2.11 9.05 13.94
N GLU A 75 1.54 8.22 14.81
CA GLU A 75 1.63 6.76 14.73
C GLU A 75 1.09 6.23 13.40
N MET A 76 -0.07 6.72 12.95
CA MET A 76 -0.67 6.26 11.69
C MET A 76 0.06 6.79 10.47
N ILE A 77 0.69 7.97 10.55
CA ILE A 77 1.55 8.50 9.49
C ILE A 77 2.80 7.61 9.35
N ILE A 78 3.45 7.26 10.45
CA ILE A 78 4.62 6.37 10.46
C ILE A 78 4.26 4.99 9.91
N LYS A 79 3.16 4.39 10.40
CA LYS A 79 2.65 3.13 9.86
C LYS A 79 2.35 3.23 8.36
N GLY A 80 1.73 4.32 7.92
CA GLY A 80 1.47 4.59 6.52
C GLY A 80 2.73 4.53 5.67
N SER A 81 3.79 5.24 6.07
CA SER A 81 5.07 5.21 5.33
C SER A 81 5.75 3.84 5.36
N GLN A 82 5.65 3.08 6.46
CA GLN A 82 6.14 1.69 6.51
C GLN A 82 5.41 0.80 5.50
N ILE A 83 4.10 0.98 5.35
CA ILE A 83 3.30 0.26 4.35
C ILE A 83 3.76 0.62 2.94
N ILE A 84 3.98 1.91 2.65
CA ILE A 84 4.53 2.32 1.34
C ILE A 84 5.87 1.64 1.06
N ASP A 85 6.78 1.66 2.03
CA ASP A 85 8.09 1.03 1.89
C ASP A 85 8.00 -0.49 1.68
N PHE A 86 7.04 -1.15 2.34
CA PHE A 86 6.75 -2.56 2.09
C PHE A 86 6.36 -2.82 0.63
N PHE A 87 5.52 -1.97 0.03
CA PHE A 87 5.11 -2.12 -1.37
C PHE A 87 6.18 -1.72 -2.40
N ARG A 88 7.27 -1.06 -1.97
CA ARG A 88 8.44 -0.79 -2.84
C ARG A 88 9.27 -2.03 -3.15
N GLN A 89 9.09 -3.11 -2.38
CA GLN A 89 9.86 -4.35 -2.55
C GLN A 89 9.86 -4.83 -4.00
N LYS A 90 11.01 -5.32 -4.48
CA LYS A 90 11.19 -5.81 -5.86
C LYS A 90 10.11 -6.82 -6.27
N LYS A 91 9.67 -7.66 -5.34
CA LYS A 91 8.65 -8.70 -5.53
C LYS A 91 7.21 -8.17 -5.69
N LEU A 92 6.91 -6.96 -5.23
CA LEU A 92 5.55 -6.39 -5.20
C LEU A 92 5.38 -5.20 -6.14
N ARG A 93 6.45 -4.45 -6.42
CA ARG A 93 6.40 -3.20 -7.19
C ARG A 93 5.81 -3.32 -8.59
N THR A 94 5.76 -4.53 -9.17
CA THR A 94 5.16 -4.79 -10.48
C THR A 94 3.71 -5.27 -10.38
N SER A 95 3.30 -5.75 -9.20
CA SER A 95 2.00 -6.38 -8.96
C SER A 95 1.02 -5.41 -8.33
N ALA A 96 1.50 -4.51 -7.47
CA ALA A 96 0.69 -3.52 -6.77
C ALA A 96 1.42 -2.20 -6.59
N LYS A 97 0.65 -1.11 -6.49
CA LYS A 97 1.14 0.23 -6.17
C LYS A 97 0.37 0.81 -4.99
N ALA A 98 1.09 1.25 -3.96
CA ALA A 98 0.52 1.87 -2.79
C ALA A 98 0.67 3.39 -2.84
N TYR A 99 -0.30 4.10 -2.29
CA TYR A 99 -0.35 5.56 -2.19
C TYR A 99 -0.73 5.94 -0.77
N LEU A 100 0.01 6.88 -0.19
CA LEU A 100 -0.28 7.46 1.12
C LEU A 100 -0.79 8.88 0.92
N PHE A 101 -1.99 9.11 1.43
CA PHE A 101 -2.63 10.41 1.46
C PHE A 101 -2.80 10.89 2.89
N ILE A 102 -2.37 12.13 3.14
CA ILE A 102 -2.49 12.79 4.43
C ILE A 102 -3.19 14.12 4.23
N ASP A 103 -4.31 14.31 4.93
CA ASP A 103 -5.05 15.55 5.00
C ASP A 103 -5.29 16.24 3.64
N GLY A 104 -5.81 15.47 2.68
CA GLY A 104 -6.17 16.01 1.37
C GLY A 104 -5.05 16.01 0.34
N LYS A 105 -3.90 15.38 0.61
CA LYS A 105 -2.72 15.39 -0.29
C LYS A 105 -2.08 14.02 -0.40
N CYS A 106 -1.67 13.63 -1.61
CA CYS A 106 -0.77 12.50 -1.80
C CYS A 106 0.62 12.92 -1.33
N VAL A 107 1.17 12.23 -0.33
CA VAL A 107 2.49 12.55 0.24
C VAL A 107 3.57 11.56 -0.20
N GLU A 108 3.19 10.33 -0.52
CA GLU A 108 4.14 9.25 -0.82
C GLU A 108 3.45 8.18 -1.69
N ASN A 109 4.20 7.51 -2.57
CA ASN A 109 3.72 6.34 -3.29
C ASN A 109 4.85 5.32 -3.53
N SER A 110 4.52 4.05 -3.68
CA SER A 110 5.51 2.97 -3.81
C SER A 110 6.12 2.84 -5.21
N GLY A 111 5.72 3.69 -6.15
CA GLY A 111 6.26 3.73 -7.51
C GLY A 111 7.41 4.72 -7.67
N ASP A 112 7.81 5.42 -6.61
CA ASP A 112 8.99 6.26 -6.64
C ASP A 112 10.27 5.42 -6.78
N SER A 113 11.36 6.05 -7.23
CA SER A 113 12.63 5.35 -7.47
C SER A 113 13.41 5.03 -6.19
N LEU A 114 12.75 5.03 -5.03
CA LEU A 114 13.37 4.74 -3.75
C LEU A 114 13.51 3.23 -3.57
N ALA A 115 14.65 2.81 -3.04
CA ALA A 115 14.87 1.41 -2.69
C ALA A 115 14.11 1.07 -1.41
N SER A 116 13.47 -0.11 -1.38
CA SER A 116 12.79 -0.62 -0.19
C SER A 116 13.80 -1.01 0.89
N SER A 117 13.51 -0.69 2.16
CA SER A 117 14.34 -1.17 3.27
C SER A 117 14.32 -2.70 3.40
N TYR A 118 13.21 -3.34 3.01
CA TYR A 118 13.07 -4.79 2.99
C TYR A 118 14.00 -5.48 1.98
N ASP A 119 14.18 -4.88 0.80
CA ASP A 119 15.12 -5.41 -0.20
C ASP A 119 16.57 -5.32 0.32
N MET A 120 16.92 -4.24 1.02
CA MET A 120 18.24 -4.10 1.65
C MET A 120 18.48 -5.14 2.75
N LEU A 121 17.48 -5.42 3.58
CA LEU A 121 17.57 -6.42 4.65
C LEU A 121 17.75 -7.84 4.09
N GLU A 122 17.07 -8.17 2.98
CA GLU A 122 17.21 -9.45 2.30
C GLU A 122 18.60 -9.62 1.66
N GLU A 123 19.15 -8.57 1.04
CA GLU A 123 20.49 -8.55 0.46
C GLU A 123 21.61 -8.71 1.50
N LEU A 124 21.41 -8.19 2.72
CA LEU A 124 22.36 -8.30 3.82
C LEU A 124 22.36 -9.69 4.49
N GLN A 125 21.53 -10.64 4.02
CA GLN A 125 21.33 -11.97 4.63
C GLN A 125 21.07 -11.91 6.15
N ILE A 126 20.47 -10.82 6.64
CA ILE A 126 20.13 -10.70 8.06
C ILE A 126 19.01 -11.69 8.33
N PRO A 127 19.21 -12.70 9.20
CA PRO A 127 18.17 -13.69 9.42
C PRO A 127 16.92 -13.05 10.03
N LYS A 128 15.75 -13.44 9.53
CA LYS A 128 14.40 -12.93 9.89
C LYS A 128 14.00 -13.04 11.38
N TYR A 129 14.90 -13.46 12.27
CA TYR A 129 14.65 -13.65 13.71
C TYR A 129 15.22 -12.55 14.60
N LEU A 130 15.72 -11.44 14.04
CA LEU A 130 16.29 -10.32 14.82
C LEU A 130 15.40 -9.07 14.94
N GLU A 131 14.14 -9.11 14.51
CA GLU A 131 13.17 -8.03 14.74
C GLU A 131 12.27 -8.28 15.95
N PHE A 132 12.82 -8.59 17.13
CA PHE A 132 12.12 -8.40 18.41
C PHE A 132 13.13 -8.19 19.55
N ALA A 133 13.79 -7.02 19.57
CA ALA A 133 14.35 -6.46 20.80
C ALA A 133 14.65 -4.97 20.59
N GLY A 134 13.75 -4.11 21.04
CA GLY A 134 13.93 -2.65 21.04
C GLY A 134 12.61 -1.91 20.96
#